data_AF-A0AAV4YQQ7-F1
#
_entry.id   AF-A0AAV4YQQ7-F1
#
_cell.length_a   1.000
_cell.length_b   1.000
_cell.length_c   1.000
_cell.angle_alpha   90.00
_cell.angle_beta   90.00
_cell.angle_gamma   90.00
#
_symmetry.space_group_name_H-M   'P 1'
#
loop_
_entity.id
_entity.type
_entity.pdbx_description
1 polymer ?
#
loop_
_entity_poly.entity_id
_entity_poly.type
_entity_poly.pdbx_seq_one_letter_code
_entity_poly.pdbx_strand_id
1 'polypeptide(L)'
;MRNQAVILLLAMLGATTAQAADTDRDLARQLALQQKNLLPLLNNQEYQSPLPNLLPKASPRLKRQARDANQAAISRQGLDGEVRELMQLRLANPDQADALQQGVEPLVAYIPSGDEKSWSAIEAFDSAGSPIYLDVNQPPAARSISM
;
A
#
# COMPACT_ATOMS: atom_id res chain seq x y z
N MET A 1 15.69 9.38 19.20
CA MET A 1 14.82 9.66 18.04
C MET A 1 13.81 8.53 17.98
N ARG A 2 12.51 8.83 17.96
CA ARG A 2 11.46 7.80 18.11
C ARG A 2 11.25 7.15 16.75
N ASN A 3 11.76 5.93 16.55
CA ASN A 3 11.71 5.24 15.26
C ASN A 3 10.25 5.03 14.84
N GLN A 4 9.85 5.70 13.77
CA GLN A 4 8.52 5.56 13.18
C GLN A 4 8.52 4.40 12.18
N ALA A 5 7.48 3.56 12.14
CA ALA A 5 7.40 2.49 11.15
C ALA A 5 7.18 3.08 9.75
N VAL A 6 7.90 2.54 8.76
CA VAL A 6 7.78 2.95 7.36
C VAL A 6 6.52 2.32 6.78
N ILE A 7 5.63 3.11 6.16
CA ILE A 7 4.40 2.59 5.55
C ILE A 7 4.41 2.86 4.04
N LEU A 8 4.16 1.81 3.27
CA LEU A 8 3.72 1.92 1.88
C LEU A 8 2.19 1.85 1.83
N LEU A 9 1.56 2.89 1.29
CA LEU A 9 0.12 2.96 1.09
C LEU A 9 -0.23 2.56 -0.33
N LEU A 10 -1.01 1.49 -0.44
CA LEU A 10 -1.81 1.20 -1.62
C LEU A 10 -2.98 2.17 -1.61
N ALA A 11 -2.85 3.22 -2.42
CA ALA A 11 -3.79 4.33 -2.45
C ALA A 11 -4.54 4.33 -3.79
N MET A 12 -5.83 4.59 -3.68
CA MET A 12 -6.69 4.98 -4.80
C MET A 12 -6.82 6.51 -4.77
N LEU A 13 -6.90 7.14 -5.94
CA LEU A 13 -7.37 8.53 -6.02
C LEU A 13 -8.91 8.50 -5.99
N GLY A 14 -9.51 8.80 -4.83
CA GLY A 14 -10.98 8.93 -4.66
C GLY A 14 -11.62 7.96 -3.65
N ALA A 15 -12.89 8.21 -3.31
CA ALA A 15 -13.62 7.49 -2.25
C ALA A 15 -13.97 6.03 -2.63
N THR A 16 -13.77 5.12 -1.69
CA THR A 16 -14.04 3.67 -1.83
C THR A 16 -15.37 3.30 -1.14
N THR A 17 -16.09 2.29 -1.66
CA THR A 17 -17.25 1.66 -0.99
C THR A 17 -16.86 0.31 -0.39
N ALA A 18 -17.64 -0.19 0.58
CA ALA A 18 -17.31 -1.36 1.42
C ALA A 18 -16.88 -2.64 0.67
N GLN A 19 -17.38 -2.85 -0.56
CA GLN A 19 -17.04 -4.03 -1.37
C GLN A 19 -15.61 -3.99 -1.96
N ALA A 20 -14.95 -2.83 -1.96
CA ALA A 20 -13.56 -2.70 -2.38
C ALA A 20 -12.55 -3.07 -1.28
N ALA A 21 -12.96 -3.01 -0.01
CA ALA A 21 -12.06 -3.14 1.13
C ALA A 21 -11.37 -4.51 1.19
N ASP A 22 -12.09 -5.61 0.94
CA ASP A 22 -11.51 -6.96 1.01
C ASP A 22 -10.51 -7.24 -0.11
N THR A 23 -10.79 -6.74 -1.32
CA THR A 23 -9.90 -6.92 -2.48
C THR A 23 -8.62 -6.09 -2.33
N ASP A 24 -8.76 -4.84 -1.86
CA ASP A 24 -7.64 -3.94 -1.61
C ASP A 24 -6.78 -4.44 -0.43
N ARG A 25 -7.42 -5.00 0.60
CA ARG A 25 -6.77 -5.67 1.73
C ARG A 25 -5.93 -6.87 1.28
N ASP A 26 -6.52 -7.79 0.52
CA ASP A 26 -5.80 -8.96 0.01
C ASP A 26 -4.66 -8.57 -0.94
N LEU A 27 -4.86 -7.52 -1.73
CA LEU A 27 -3.84 -6.97 -2.62
C LEU A 27 -2.68 -6.35 -1.83
N ALA A 28 -2.96 -5.56 -0.79
CA ALA A 28 -1.95 -5.02 0.11
C ALA A 28 -1.14 -6.13 0.79
N ARG A 29 -1.80 -7.20 1.25
CA ARG A 29 -1.12 -8.38 1.80
C ARG A 29 -0.22 -9.08 0.78
N GLN A 30 -0.68 -9.25 -0.46
CA GLN A 30 0.15 -9.87 -1.51
C GLN A 30 1.33 -9.00 -1.92
N LEU A 31 1.17 -7.68 -1.94
CA LEU A 31 2.28 -6.73 -2.13
C LEU A 31 3.27 -6.83 -0.97
N ALA A 32 2.79 -6.97 0.27
CA ALA A 32 3.64 -7.17 1.44
C ALA A 32 4.51 -8.43 1.33
N LEU A 33 3.94 -9.53 0.86
CA LEU A 33 4.68 -10.77 0.59
C LEU A 33 5.73 -10.64 -0.54
N GLN A 34 5.63 -9.60 -1.37
CA GLN A 34 6.53 -9.34 -2.50
C GLN A 34 7.46 -8.14 -2.29
N GLN A 35 7.56 -7.63 -1.07
CA GLN A 35 8.35 -6.43 -0.73
C GLN A 35 9.75 -6.42 -1.34
N LYS A 36 10.49 -7.52 -1.22
CA LYS A 36 11.86 -7.60 -1.76
C LYS A 36 11.95 -7.38 -3.27
N ASN A 37 10.90 -7.72 -4.02
CA ASN A 37 10.84 -7.51 -5.47
C ASN A 37 10.31 -6.11 -5.85
N LEU A 38 9.46 -5.52 -5.00
CA LEU A 38 8.81 -4.25 -5.30
C LEU A 38 9.67 -3.03 -4.91
N LEU A 39 10.42 -3.11 -3.81
CA LEU A 39 11.18 -1.96 -3.29
C LEU A 39 12.19 -1.37 -4.28
N PRO A 40 12.96 -2.17 -5.04
CA PRO A 40 13.85 -1.62 -6.06
C PRO A 40 13.10 -0.85 -7.17
N LEU A 41 11.83 -1.18 -7.43
CA LEU A 41 11.00 -0.53 -8.45
C LEU A 41 10.31 0.75 -7.91
N LEU A 42 10.21 0.89 -6.59
CA LEU A 42 9.72 2.09 -5.91
C LEU A 42 10.81 3.11 -5.60
N ASN A 43 12.09 2.77 -5.77
CA ASN A 43 13.21 3.66 -5.48
C ASN A 43 13.39 4.74 -6.57
N ASN A 44 12.35 5.56 -6.75
CA ASN A 44 12.36 6.78 -7.54
C ASN A 44 12.32 8.00 -6.61
N GLN A 45 12.45 9.21 -7.15
CA GLN A 45 12.53 10.44 -6.34
C GLN A 45 11.27 10.70 -5.50
N GLU A 46 10.12 10.14 -5.89
CA GLU A 46 8.82 10.41 -5.27
C GLU A 46 8.31 9.23 -4.43
N TYR A 47 9.04 8.11 -4.38
CA TYR A 47 8.64 6.85 -3.76
C TYR A 47 7.20 6.43 -4.07
N GLN A 48 6.77 6.67 -5.31
CA GLN A 48 5.42 6.37 -5.77
C GLN A 48 5.46 5.74 -7.17
N SER A 49 4.60 4.76 -7.43
CA SER A 49 4.52 4.15 -8.76
C SER A 49 3.13 3.58 -9.01
N PRO A 50 2.60 3.71 -10.25
CA PRO A 50 1.42 2.97 -10.68
C PRO A 50 1.57 1.48 -10.40
N LEU A 51 0.51 0.85 -9.90
CA LEU A 51 0.57 -0.53 -9.43
C LEU A 51 1.12 -1.53 -10.48
N PRO A 52 0.78 -1.46 -11.79
CA PRO A 52 1.32 -2.40 -12.77
C PRO A 52 2.85 -2.34 -12.92
N ASN A 53 3.46 -1.17 -12.73
CA ASN A 53 4.90 -0.97 -12.86
C ASN A 53 5.68 -1.70 -11.76
N LEU A 54 5.02 -2.04 -10.66
CA LEU A 54 5.60 -2.72 -9.51
C LEU A 54 5.48 -4.25 -9.58
N LEU A 55 4.75 -4.75 -10.59
CA LEU A 55 4.43 -6.16 -10.73
C LEU A 55 5.10 -6.86 -11.93
N PRO A 56 6.25 -6.42 -12.50
CA PRO A 56 6.79 -7.05 -13.71
C PRO A 56 7.15 -8.52 -13.48
N LYS A 57 7.65 -8.85 -12.28
CA LYS A 57 8.03 -10.21 -11.86
C LYS A 57 6.96 -10.94 -11.05
N ALA A 58 5.79 -10.32 -10.85
CA ALA A 58 4.70 -10.93 -10.08
C ALA A 58 4.05 -12.11 -10.82
N SER A 59 3.38 -12.97 -10.06
CA SER A 59 2.60 -14.08 -10.61
C SER A 59 1.47 -13.58 -11.53
N PRO A 60 1.03 -14.37 -12.53
CA PRO A 60 -0.10 -14.01 -13.37
C PRO A 60 -1.38 -13.73 -12.58
N ARG A 61 -1.57 -14.43 -11.45
CA ARG A 61 -2.70 -14.23 -10.54
C ARG A 61 -2.68 -12.84 -9.92
N LEU A 62 -1.55 -12.42 -9.33
CA LEU A 62 -1.43 -11.10 -8.73
C LEU A 62 -1.55 -9.98 -9.78
N LYS A 63 -0.96 -10.17 -10.97
CA LYS A 63 -1.14 -9.23 -12.09
C LYS A 63 -2.61 -9.05 -12.49
N ARG A 64 -3.40 -10.13 -12.50
CA ARG A 64 -4.85 -10.04 -12.74
C ARG A 64 -5.56 -9.31 -11.60
N GLN A 65 -5.30 -9.71 -10.36
CA GLN A 65 -5.92 -9.08 -9.19
C GLN A 65 -5.66 -7.56 -9.13
N ALA A 66 -4.43 -7.13 -9.42
CA ALA A 66 -4.09 -5.71 -9.51
C ALA A 66 -4.85 -4.97 -10.62
N ARG A 67 -4.98 -5.58 -11.80
CA ARG A 67 -5.76 -5.00 -12.91
C ARG A 67 -7.26 -4.93 -12.59
N ASP A 68 -7.81 -5.99 -12.00
CA ASP A 68 -9.23 -6.06 -11.65
C ASP A 68 -9.56 -5.02 -10.56
N ALA A 69 -8.69 -4.89 -9.55
CA ALA A 69 -8.82 -3.87 -8.51
C ALA A 69 -8.73 -2.45 -9.10
N ASN A 70 -7.77 -2.20 -10.00
CA ASN A 70 -7.63 -0.91 -10.68
C ASN A 70 -8.84 -0.58 -11.58
N GLN A 71 -9.36 -1.55 -12.33
CA GLN A 71 -10.56 -1.33 -13.14
C GLN A 71 -11.77 -1.05 -12.26
N ALA A 72 -11.95 -1.79 -11.17
CA ALA A 72 -13.01 -1.53 -10.20
C ALA A 72 -12.86 -0.15 -9.55
N ALA A 73 -11.64 0.31 -9.32
CA ALA A 73 -11.32 1.66 -8.87
C ALA A 73 -11.85 2.73 -9.83
N ILE A 74 -11.49 2.58 -11.10
CA ILE A 74 -11.82 3.50 -12.19
C ILE A 74 -13.34 3.59 -12.36
N SER A 75 -14.01 2.43 -12.44
CA SER A 75 -15.46 2.40 -12.62
C SER A 75 -16.21 3.00 -11.45
N ARG A 76 -15.70 2.86 -10.22
CA ARG A 76 -16.29 3.51 -9.03
C ARG A 76 -16.19 5.03 -9.04
N GLN A 77 -15.13 5.58 -9.63
CA GLN A 77 -14.99 7.03 -9.80
C GLN A 77 -15.72 7.56 -11.05
N GLY A 78 -16.32 6.68 -11.86
CA GLY A 78 -16.95 7.07 -13.12
C GLY A 78 -15.94 7.50 -14.20
N LEU A 79 -14.69 7.05 -14.09
CA LEU A 79 -13.59 7.44 -14.98
C LEU A 79 -13.37 6.42 -16.11
N ASP A 80 -14.36 5.58 -16.41
CA ASP A 80 -14.28 4.55 -17.44
C ASP A 80 -13.96 5.16 -18.80
N GLY A 81 -12.85 4.73 -19.40
CA GLY A 81 -12.38 5.24 -20.69
C GLY A 81 -11.59 6.56 -20.61
N GLU A 82 -11.57 7.23 -19.45
CA GLU A 82 -10.81 8.47 -19.25
C GLU A 82 -9.39 8.20 -18.76
N VAL A 83 -9.23 7.24 -17.85
CA VAL A 83 -7.93 6.86 -17.29
C VAL A 83 -7.69 5.36 -17.45
N ARG A 84 -6.41 4.98 -17.51
CA ARG A 84 -5.99 3.56 -17.55
C ARG A 84 -5.56 3.04 -16.20
N GLU A 85 -5.03 3.92 -15.35
CA GLU A 85 -4.47 3.59 -14.04
C GLU A 85 -4.93 4.63 -13.02
N LEU A 86 -5.42 4.14 -11.89
CA LEU A 86 -5.89 4.94 -10.76
C LEU A 86 -5.27 4.50 -9.44
N MET A 87 -4.82 3.24 -9.35
CA MET A 87 -4.16 2.70 -8.16
C MET A 87 -2.64 2.85 -8.23
N GLN A 88 -2.06 3.28 -7.12
CA GLN A 88 -0.63 3.41 -6.94
C GLN A 88 -0.19 2.91 -5.57
N LEU A 89 1.07 2.47 -5.49
CA LEU A 89 1.74 2.26 -4.22
C LEU A 89 2.66 3.45 -3.99
N ARG A 90 2.57 4.08 -2.82
CA ARG A 90 3.41 5.21 -2.45
C ARG A 90 3.86 5.14 -1.01
N LEU A 91 4.96 5.80 -0.69
CA LEU A 91 5.33 6.04 0.70
C LEU A 91 4.28 6.93 1.39
N ALA A 92 3.90 6.57 2.61
CA ALA A 92 2.89 7.31 3.39
C ALA A 92 3.38 8.69 3.81
N ASN A 93 4.66 8.77 4.19
CA ASN A 93 5.34 9.99 4.56
C ASN A 93 6.69 10.05 3.83
N PRO A 94 6.89 11.01 2.90
CA PRO A 94 8.14 11.20 2.16
C PRO A 94 9.39 11.26 3.05
N ASP A 95 9.28 11.78 4.28
CA ASP A 95 10.39 11.87 5.25
C ASP A 95 10.91 10.49 5.70
N GLN A 96 10.20 9.40 5.37
CA GLN A 96 10.62 8.03 5.68
C GLN A 96 11.48 7.39 4.57
N ALA A 97 11.76 8.12 3.49
CA ALA A 97 12.58 7.63 2.38
C ALA A 97 13.96 7.15 2.86
N ASP A 98 14.62 7.93 3.72
CA ASP A 98 15.94 7.60 4.26
C ASP A 98 15.92 6.28 5.07
N ALA A 99 14.87 6.05 5.86
CA ALA A 99 14.71 4.82 6.61
C ALA A 99 14.55 3.61 5.68
N LEU A 100 13.80 3.78 4.59
CA LEU A 100 13.63 2.73 3.58
C LEU A 100 14.96 2.43 2.87
N GLN A 101 15.74 3.46 2.52
CA GLN A 101 17.07 3.31 1.93
C GLN A 101 18.06 2.62 2.88
N GLN A 102 17.92 2.84 4.19
CA GLN A 102 18.70 2.17 5.24
C GLN A 102 18.26 0.72 5.51
N GLY A 103 17.25 0.23 4.79
CA GLY A 103 16.79 -1.16 4.87
C GLY A 103 15.74 -1.43 5.95
N VAL A 104 15.11 -0.38 6.50
CA VAL A 104 13.94 -0.58 7.38
C VAL A 104 12.81 -1.23 6.58
N GLU A 105 12.34 -2.39 7.03
CA GLU A 105 11.24 -3.10 6.36
C GLU A 105 9.93 -2.29 6.46
N PRO A 106 9.29 -1.96 5.33
CA PRO A 106 8.05 -1.23 5.36
C PRO A 106 6.85 -2.16 5.62
N LEU A 107 5.82 -1.59 6.23
CA LEU A 107 4.50 -2.17 6.27
C LEU A 107 3.72 -1.75 5.03
N VAL A 108 2.96 -2.66 4.43
CA VAL A 108 2.08 -2.32 3.30
C VAL A 108 0.65 -2.23 3.82
N ALA A 109 0.05 -1.05 3.73
CA ALA A 109 -1.34 -0.82 4.10
C ALA A 109 -2.16 -0.52 2.84
N TYR A 110 -3.47 -0.72 2.95
CA TYR A 110 -4.45 -0.18 2.02
C TYR A 110 -5.20 0.95 2.71
N ILE A 111 -5.74 1.87 1.92
CA ILE A 111 -6.67 2.90 2.41
C ILE A 111 -8.08 2.27 2.39
N PRO A 112 -8.68 1.95 3.56
CA PRO A 112 -10.02 1.40 3.58
C PRO A 112 -11.05 2.39 3.04
N SER A 113 -12.23 1.87 2.70
CA SER A 113 -13.38 2.71 2.33
C SER A 113 -13.96 3.47 3.52
N GLY A 114 -14.48 4.66 3.25
CA GLY A 114 -15.18 5.50 4.22
C GLY A 114 -14.48 6.81 4.55
N ASP A 115 -15.08 7.56 5.46
CA ASP A 115 -14.48 8.79 6.01
C ASP A 115 -13.26 8.42 6.86
N GLU A 116 -12.08 8.94 6.51
CA GLU A 116 -10.84 8.78 7.26
C GLU A 116 -11.01 9.14 8.74
N LYS A 117 -11.94 10.05 9.05
CA LYS A 117 -12.27 10.46 10.43
C LYS A 117 -12.95 9.37 11.26
N SER A 118 -13.45 8.32 10.63
CA SER A 118 -14.12 7.20 11.30
C SER A 118 -13.20 6.01 11.56
N TRP A 119 -11.97 6.04 11.04
CA TRP A 119 -11.02 4.94 11.22
C TRP A 119 -10.49 4.94 12.65
N SER A 120 -10.57 3.79 13.32
CA SER A 120 -9.95 3.58 14.63
C SER A 120 -8.53 3.02 14.54
N ALA A 121 -8.19 2.40 13.41
CA ALA A 121 -6.86 1.89 13.09
C ALA A 121 -6.67 1.73 11.58
N ILE A 122 -5.41 1.74 11.13
CA ILE A 122 -5.00 1.33 9.78
C ILE A 122 -4.48 -0.10 9.87
N GLU A 123 -5.06 -1.02 9.11
CA GLU A 123 -4.50 -2.36 8.94
C GLU A 123 -3.38 -2.32 7.90
N ALA A 124 -2.19 -2.77 8.30
CA ALA A 124 -1.02 -2.91 7.46
C ALA A 124 -0.46 -4.33 7.54
N PHE A 125 0.38 -4.73 6.59
CA PHE A 125 0.96 -6.06 6.53
C PHE A 125 2.49 -6.00 6.52
N ASP A 126 3.11 -6.84 7.35
CA ASP A 126 4.57 -7.03 7.34
C ASP A 126 5.04 -7.90 6.16
N SER A 127 6.35 -8.11 6.05
CA SER A 127 6.97 -8.90 4.96
C SER A 127 6.56 -10.38 4.97
N ALA A 128 5.97 -10.89 6.06
CA ALA A 128 5.38 -12.22 6.17
C ALA A 128 3.86 -12.23 5.88
N GLY A 129 3.26 -11.07 5.60
CA GLY A 129 1.83 -10.90 5.37
C GLY A 129 1.00 -11.00 6.64
N SER A 130 1.61 -10.80 7.81
CA SER A 130 0.93 -10.74 9.10
C SER A 130 0.30 -9.36 9.28
N PRO A 131 -0.96 -9.26 9.75
CA PRO A 131 -1.61 -7.99 9.97
C PRO A 131 -1.02 -7.27 11.19
N ILE A 132 -0.79 -5.97 11.05
CA ILE A 132 -0.38 -5.02 12.08
C ILE A 132 -1.38 -3.88 12.05
N TYR A 133 -2.02 -3.60 13.20
CA TYR A 133 -2.97 -2.51 13.35
C TYR A 133 -2.25 -1.28 13.90
N LEU A 134 -2.28 -0.19 13.15
CA LEU A 134 -1.64 1.08 13.48
C LEU A 134 -2.71 2.06 13.98
N ASP A 135 -2.46 2.74 15.09
CA ASP A 135 -3.35 3.78 15.59
C ASP A 135 -3.34 4.99 14.64
N VAL A 136 -4.51 5.45 14.20
CA VAL A 136 -4.64 6.61 13.31
C VAL A 136 -4.21 7.93 13.97
N ASN A 137 -4.24 7.99 15.30
CA ASN A 137 -3.90 9.19 16.07
C ASN A 137 -2.44 9.20 16.54
N GLN A 138 -1.69 8.13 16.28
CA GLN A 138 -0.29 8.03 16.68
C GLN A 138 0.60 7.69 15.49
N PRO A 139 1.76 8.34 15.33
CA PRO A 139 2.73 7.91 14.33
C PRO A 139 3.13 6.45 14.60
N PRO A 140 3.26 5.60 13.57
CA PRO A 140 3.54 4.17 13.73
C PRO A 140 4.82 3.97 14.53
N ALA A 141 4.85 3.13 15.56
CA ALA A 141 6.10 2.79 16.25
C ALA A 141 6.82 1.65 15.53
N ALA A 142 8.10 1.81 15.18
CA ALA A 142 8.88 0.73 14.60
C ALA A 142 9.12 -0.37 15.65
N ARG A 143 8.94 -1.64 15.26
CA ARG A 143 9.32 -2.78 16.10
C ARG A 143 10.84 -2.94 16.09
N SER A 144 11.48 -2.77 17.24
CA SER A 144 12.80 -3.34 17.48
C SER A 144 12.66 -4.86 17.46
N ILE A 145 13.29 -5.51 16.48
CA ILE A 145 13.43 -6.96 16.48
C ILE A 145 14.54 -7.26 17.49
N SER A 146 14.19 -7.75 18.68
CA SER A 146 15.19 -8.32 19.58
C SER A 146 15.67 -9.64 18.99
N MET A 147 17.01 -9.73 18.83
CA MET A 147 17.76 -10.95 18.49
C MET A 147 17.57 -12.05 19.51
#